data_AF-A0A1B6EFX9-F1
#
_entry.id   AF-A0A1B6EFX9-F1
#
_cell.length_a   1.000
_cell.length_b   1.000
_cell.length_c   1.000
_cell.angle_alpha   90.00
_cell.angle_beta   90.00
_cell.angle_gamma   90.00
#
_symmetry.space_group_name_H-M   'P 1'
#
loop_
_entity.id
_entity.type
_entity.pdbx_description
1 polymer ?
#
loop_
_entity_poly.entity_id
_entity_poly.type
_entity_poly.pdbx_seq_one_letter_code
_entity_poly.pdbx_strand_id
1 'polypeptide(L)'
;MSSLKRHLLKVFNVCYGKTMENGIKAYKPLQNQNEDTILLFNRNKLPLSKKLAFALGHVYNDICAALWFTYSLIFLQLVIQYGPTQAGAFLLLGQTVDAVFTPISGYILDRTGERKKWHFYGSVLVVVSFPMIFTSCSALGTPWMQASVFAMAITIFQIGWALVQISHLSMLTELTPLPEERATLTAYR
;
A
#
# COMPACT_ATOMS: atom_id res chain seq x y z
N MET A 1 -9.45 28.43 53.61
CA MET A 1 -9.31 27.90 52.22
C MET A 1 -7.87 27.92 51.66
N SER A 2 -6.85 28.37 52.42
CA SER A 2 -5.45 28.49 51.95
C SER A 2 -4.53 27.32 52.31
N SER A 3 -4.94 26.46 53.25
CA SER A 3 -4.13 25.30 53.68
C SER A 3 -4.26 24.10 52.73
N LEU A 4 -5.48 23.79 52.30
CA LEU A 4 -5.78 22.68 51.38
C LEU A 4 -5.14 22.86 50.00
N LYS A 5 -5.13 24.09 49.48
CA LYS A 5 -4.52 24.42 48.17
C LYS A 5 -3.00 24.22 48.18
N ARG A 6 -2.33 24.56 49.31
CA ARG A 6 -0.89 24.33 49.49
C ARG A 6 -0.54 22.85 49.63
N HIS A 7 -1.41 22.07 50.25
CA HIS A 7 -1.21 20.62 50.37
C HIS A 7 -1.40 19.92 49.02
N LEU A 8 -2.44 20.28 48.26
CA LEU A 8 -2.67 19.74 46.91
C LEU A 8 -1.55 20.12 45.93
N LEU A 9 -1.02 21.34 45.97
CA LEU A 9 0.13 21.74 45.15
C LEU A 9 1.41 20.97 45.49
N LYS A 10 1.64 20.66 46.78
CA LYS A 10 2.78 19.81 47.18
C LYS A 10 2.63 18.37 46.70
N VAL A 11 1.44 17.78 46.85
CA VAL A 11 1.15 16.42 46.37
C VAL A 11 1.26 16.35 44.84
N PHE A 12 0.73 17.37 44.14
CA PHE A 12 0.83 17.47 42.68
C PHE A 12 2.29 17.60 42.25
N ASN A 13 3.08 18.54 42.79
CA ASN A 13 4.49 18.68 42.40
C ASN A 13 5.34 17.45 42.73
N VAL A 14 5.06 16.73 43.82
CA VAL A 14 5.84 15.53 44.18
C VAL A 14 5.47 14.34 43.30
N CYS A 15 4.18 14.09 43.05
CA CYS A 15 3.75 12.98 42.17
C CYS A 15 3.99 13.28 40.69
N TYR A 16 3.60 14.46 40.19
CA TYR A 16 3.81 14.83 38.80
C TYR A 16 5.28 15.13 38.48
N GLY A 17 6.01 15.75 39.40
CA GLY A 17 7.44 16.04 39.22
C GLY A 17 8.27 14.78 39.07
N LYS A 18 8.11 13.79 39.97
CA LYS A 18 8.79 12.49 39.85
C LYS A 18 8.39 11.72 38.59
N THR A 19 7.12 11.81 38.18
CA THR A 19 6.63 11.12 36.97
C THR A 19 7.18 11.75 35.70
N MET A 20 7.26 13.09 35.64
CA MET A 20 7.92 13.83 34.56
C MET A 20 9.42 13.57 34.50
N GLU A 21 10.12 13.55 35.65
CA GLU A 21 11.56 13.30 35.70
C GLU A 21 11.91 11.87 35.27
N ASN A 22 11.08 10.90 35.65
CA ASN A 22 11.17 9.51 35.19
C ASN A 22 10.84 9.39 33.70
N GLY A 23 9.85 10.14 33.21
CA GLY A 23 9.53 10.24 31.79
C GLY A 23 10.67 10.84 30.95
N ILE A 24 11.32 11.90 31.43
CA ILE A 24 12.48 12.52 30.79
C ILE A 24 13.72 11.59 30.85
N LYS A 25 13.92 10.87 31.96
CA LYS A 25 14.96 9.84 32.07
C LYS A 25 14.71 8.62 31.20
N ALA A 26 13.46 8.26 30.93
CA ALA A 26 13.07 7.20 29.99
C ALA A 26 13.09 7.67 28.53
N TYR A 27 12.82 8.95 28.28
CA TYR A 27 12.86 9.57 26.95
C TYR A 27 14.29 9.80 26.44
N LYS A 28 15.24 10.20 27.30
CA LYS A 28 16.66 10.37 26.94
C LYS A 28 17.31 9.14 26.27
N PRO A 29 17.17 7.90 26.78
CA PRO A 29 17.71 6.71 26.12
C PRO A 29 16.94 6.31 24.86
N LEU A 30 15.64 6.64 24.74
CA LEU A 30 14.87 6.46 23.50
C LEU A 30 15.30 7.44 22.41
N GLN A 31 15.65 8.68 22.77
CA GLN A 31 16.18 9.67 21.83
C GLN A 31 17.60 9.31 21.38
N ASN A 32 18.47 8.82 22.27
CA ASN A 32 19.78 8.28 21.89
C ASN A 32 19.66 6.99 21.07
N GLN A 33 18.75 6.06 21.40
CA GLN A 33 18.51 4.88 20.56
C GLN A 33 17.95 5.24 19.19
N ASN A 34 17.08 6.25 19.11
CA ASN A 34 16.57 6.74 17.83
C ASN A 34 17.66 7.49 17.05
N GLU A 35 18.51 8.30 17.67
CA GLU A 35 19.65 8.96 17.02
C GLU A 35 20.72 7.96 16.58
N ASP A 36 21.04 6.94 17.38
CA ASP A 36 21.96 5.85 17.02
C ASP A 36 21.38 4.94 15.93
N THR A 37 20.06 4.68 15.96
CA THR A 37 19.34 3.94 14.91
C THR A 37 19.26 4.76 13.63
N ILE A 38 18.97 6.06 13.70
CA ILE A 38 18.96 7.00 12.57
C ILE A 38 20.38 7.16 12.01
N LEU A 39 21.41 7.22 12.85
CA LEU A 39 22.82 7.28 12.42
C LEU A 39 23.29 5.95 11.82
N LEU A 40 22.83 4.79 12.33
CA LEU A 40 23.04 3.48 11.70
C LEU A 40 22.30 3.35 10.36
N PHE A 41 21.08 3.89 10.26
CA PHE A 41 20.33 3.99 9.01
C PHE A 41 21.02 4.93 8.01
N ASN A 42 21.64 6.01 8.49
CA ASN A 42 22.31 7.03 7.69
C ASN A 42 23.73 6.61 7.25
N ARG A 43 24.45 5.82 8.04
CA ARG A 43 25.77 5.27 7.65
C ARG A 43 25.66 4.21 6.56
N ASN A 44 24.56 3.48 6.49
CA ASN A 44 24.22 2.61 5.38
C ASN A 44 23.34 3.36 4.38
N LYS A 45 23.90 4.38 3.71
CA LYS A 45 23.22 5.00 2.55
C LYS A 45 22.73 3.87 1.65
N LEU A 46 21.40 3.74 1.52
CA LEU A 46 20.83 2.70 0.67
C LEU A 46 21.50 2.82 -0.71
N PRO A 47 22.09 1.72 -1.23
CA PRO A 47 22.79 1.76 -2.50
C PRO A 47 21.86 2.35 -3.56
N LEU A 48 22.42 3.17 -4.44
CA LEU A 48 21.66 3.88 -5.49
C LEU A 48 20.71 2.92 -6.23
N SER A 49 21.14 1.68 -6.45
CA SER A 49 20.35 0.59 -7.04
C SER A 49 19.04 0.30 -6.32
N LYS A 50 19.00 0.33 -4.98
CA LYS A 50 17.74 0.11 -4.22
C LYS A 50 16.81 1.31 -4.32
N LYS A 51 17.37 2.53 -4.37
CA LYS A 51 16.58 3.75 -4.63
C LYS A 51 15.99 3.74 -6.03
N LEU A 52 16.78 3.34 -7.02
CA LEU A 52 16.34 3.22 -8.41
C LEU A 52 15.27 2.14 -8.58
N ALA A 53 15.46 0.96 -7.97
CA ALA A 53 14.49 -0.13 -8.01
C ALA A 53 13.15 0.27 -7.35
N PHE A 54 13.20 1.01 -6.23
CA PHE A 54 12.00 1.54 -5.59
C PHE A 54 11.27 2.54 -6.49
N ALA A 55 11.99 3.52 -7.06
CA ALA A 55 11.41 4.50 -7.98
C ALA A 55 10.82 3.86 -9.24
N LEU A 56 11.51 2.88 -9.83
CA LEU A 56 11.02 2.12 -10.99
C LEU A 56 9.75 1.32 -10.66
N GLY A 57 9.69 0.70 -9.48
CA GLY A 57 8.49 0.01 -9.02
C GLY A 57 7.29 0.95 -8.88
N HIS A 58 7.50 2.16 -8.38
CA HIS A 58 6.44 3.19 -8.31
C HIS A 58 5.98 3.65 -9.68
N VAL A 59 6.90 4.00 -10.58
CA VAL A 59 6.57 4.39 -11.95
C VAL A 59 5.79 3.28 -12.66
N TYR A 60 6.22 2.02 -12.51
CA TYR A 60 5.51 0.87 -13.06
C TYR A 60 4.09 0.75 -12.51
N ASN A 61 3.91 0.86 -11.20
CA ASN A 61 2.61 0.78 -10.55
C ASN A 61 1.66 1.88 -11.02
N ASP A 62 2.17 3.11 -11.19
CA ASP A 62 1.35 4.25 -11.62
C ASP A 62 0.98 4.18 -13.11
N ILE A 63 1.90 3.71 -13.96
CA ILE A 63 1.59 3.42 -15.37
C ILE A 63 0.54 2.30 -15.46
N CYS A 64 0.68 1.23 -14.67
CA CYS A 64 -0.25 0.11 -14.61
C CYS A 64 -1.67 0.59 -14.23
N ALA A 65 -1.79 1.42 -13.20
CA ALA A 65 -3.05 2.02 -12.79
C ALA A 65 -3.66 2.91 -13.88
N ALA A 66 -2.85 3.78 -14.48
CA ALA A 66 -3.29 4.69 -15.53
C ALA A 66 -3.83 3.92 -16.74
N LEU A 67 -3.11 2.90 -17.19
CA LEU A 67 -3.53 2.02 -18.29
C LEU A 67 -4.81 1.26 -17.94
N TRP A 68 -4.94 0.75 -16.71
CA TRP A 68 -6.13 0.05 -16.28
C TRP A 68 -7.39 0.93 -16.35
N PHE A 69 -7.32 2.15 -15.78
CA PHE A 69 -8.49 3.04 -15.70
C PHE A 69 -8.83 3.74 -17.01
N THR A 70 -7.86 3.98 -17.89
CA THR A 70 -8.07 4.77 -19.12
C THR A 70 -8.01 3.92 -20.38
N TYR A 71 -7.00 3.06 -20.51
CA TYR A 71 -6.71 2.36 -21.76
C TYR A 71 -7.48 1.05 -21.90
N SER A 72 -7.79 0.34 -20.80
CA SER A 72 -8.48 -0.96 -20.86
C SER A 72 -9.80 -0.92 -21.65
N LEU A 73 -10.62 0.13 -21.47
CA LEU A 73 -11.88 0.28 -22.22
C LEU A 73 -11.61 0.46 -23.72
N ILE A 74 -10.64 1.30 -24.06
CA ILE A 74 -10.24 1.60 -25.44
C ILE A 74 -9.67 0.34 -26.10
N PHE A 75 -8.83 -0.41 -25.38
CA PHE A 75 -8.27 -1.66 -25.86
C PHE A 75 -9.35 -2.71 -26.17
N LEU A 76 -10.29 -2.93 -25.25
CA LEU A 76 -11.38 -3.89 -25.44
C LEU A 76 -12.28 -3.51 -26.63
N GLN A 77 -12.53 -2.22 -26.86
CA GLN A 77 -13.40 -1.76 -27.95
C GLN A 77 -12.68 -1.66 -29.30
N LEU A 78 -11.48 -1.10 -29.35
CA LEU A 78 -10.79 -0.80 -30.60
C LEU A 78 -9.86 -1.91 -31.08
N VAL A 79 -9.20 -2.63 -30.16
CA VAL A 79 -8.24 -3.69 -30.51
C VAL A 79 -8.93 -5.05 -30.53
N ILE A 80 -9.69 -5.37 -29.49
CA ILE A 80 -10.40 -6.65 -29.38
C ILE A 80 -11.76 -6.64 -30.11
N GLN A 81 -12.28 -5.45 -30.45
CA GLN A 81 -13.55 -5.25 -31.15
C GLN A 81 -14.78 -5.76 -30.38
N TYR A 82 -14.74 -5.74 -29.05
CA TYR A 82 -15.94 -5.98 -28.25
C TYR A 82 -16.93 -4.81 -28.32
N GLY A 83 -18.22 -5.13 -28.28
CA GLY A 83 -19.26 -4.13 -28.17
C GLY A 83 -19.17 -3.34 -26.85
N PRO A 84 -19.68 -2.10 -26.79
CA PRO A 84 -19.55 -1.22 -25.63
C PRO A 84 -20.10 -1.84 -24.34
N THR A 85 -21.21 -2.58 -24.43
CA THR A 85 -21.80 -3.29 -23.28
C THR A 85 -20.89 -4.37 -22.73
N GLN A 86 -20.23 -5.15 -23.59
CA GLN A 86 -19.32 -6.22 -23.17
C GLN A 86 -18.04 -5.65 -22.58
N ALA A 87 -17.46 -4.64 -23.22
CA ALA A 87 -16.27 -3.94 -22.70
C ALA A 87 -16.55 -3.30 -21.34
N GLY A 88 -17.71 -2.66 -21.18
CA GLY A 88 -18.16 -2.11 -19.90
C GLY A 88 -18.38 -3.19 -18.84
N ALA A 89 -18.93 -4.35 -19.21
CA ALA A 89 -19.10 -5.47 -18.29
C ALA A 89 -17.78 -6.03 -17.76
N PHE A 90 -16.73 -6.10 -18.59
CA PHE A 90 -15.39 -6.50 -18.13
C PHE A 90 -14.78 -5.50 -17.13
N LEU A 91 -14.96 -4.20 -17.35
CA LEU A 91 -14.53 -3.20 -16.37
C LEU A 91 -15.33 -3.29 -15.08
N LEU A 92 -16.65 -3.46 -15.17
CA LEU A 92 -17.50 -3.61 -14.00
C LEU A 92 -17.15 -4.87 -13.19
N LEU A 93 -16.84 -5.98 -13.88
CA LEU A 93 -16.31 -7.19 -13.26
C LEU A 93 -15.06 -6.85 -12.46
N GLY A 94 -14.12 -6.11 -13.05
CA GLY A 94 -12.90 -5.72 -12.37
C GLY A 94 -13.14 -4.88 -11.11
N GLN A 95 -14.02 -3.87 -11.19
CA GLN A 95 -14.40 -3.05 -10.03
C GLN A 95 -15.09 -3.88 -8.93
N THR A 96 -15.92 -4.85 -9.33
CA THR A 96 -16.63 -5.72 -8.40
C THR A 96 -15.66 -6.64 -7.64
N VAL A 97 -14.70 -7.24 -8.36
CA VAL A 97 -13.66 -8.07 -7.75
C VAL A 97 -12.82 -7.25 -6.77
N ASP A 98 -12.39 -6.05 -7.17
CA ASP A 98 -11.60 -5.17 -6.31
C ASP A 98 -12.37 -4.76 -5.04
N ALA A 99 -13.65 -4.39 -5.19
CA ALA A 99 -14.51 -4.05 -4.05
C ALA A 99 -14.68 -5.20 -3.04
N VAL A 100 -14.71 -6.45 -3.52
CA VAL A 100 -14.82 -7.63 -2.66
C VAL A 100 -13.46 -8.01 -2.05
N PHE A 101 -12.39 -7.97 -2.82
CA PHE A 101 -11.06 -8.40 -2.37
C PHE A 101 -10.33 -7.36 -1.52
N THR A 102 -10.69 -6.09 -1.60
CA THR A 102 -10.15 -5.03 -0.73
C THR A 102 -10.37 -5.31 0.77
N PRO A 103 -11.60 -5.56 1.27
CA PRO A 103 -11.79 -5.92 2.68
C PRO A 103 -11.20 -7.30 3.03
N ILE A 104 -11.23 -8.27 2.12
CA ILE A 104 -10.63 -9.61 2.34
C ILE A 104 -9.12 -9.49 2.53
N SER A 105 -8.43 -8.75 1.66
CA SER A 105 -6.99 -8.52 1.76
C SER A 105 -6.62 -7.76 3.03
N GLY A 106 -7.42 -6.77 3.44
CA GLY A 106 -7.28 -6.11 4.74
C GLY A 106 -7.34 -7.09 5.91
N TYR A 107 -8.37 -7.94 5.95
CA TYR A 107 -8.52 -8.96 6.99
C TYR A 107 -7.32 -9.94 7.03
N ILE A 108 -6.87 -10.42 5.86
CA ILE A 108 -5.71 -11.32 5.77
C ILE A 108 -4.43 -10.65 6.28
N LEU A 109 -4.20 -9.39 5.90
CA LEU A 109 -3.04 -8.64 6.35
C LEU A 109 -3.04 -8.42 7.86
N ASP A 110 -4.18 -8.05 8.42
CA ASP A 110 -4.33 -7.79 9.85
C ASP A 110 -4.06 -9.05 10.67
N ARG A 111 -4.47 -10.22 10.17
CA ARG A 111 -4.26 -11.51 10.85
C ARG A 111 -2.84 -12.03 10.77
N THR A 112 -2.14 -11.77 9.68
CA THR A 112 -0.81 -12.34 9.45
C THR A 112 0.32 -11.41 9.89
N GLY A 113 0.12 -10.10 9.83
CA GLY A 113 1.13 -9.09 10.18
C GLY A 113 2.32 -8.99 9.21
N GLU A 114 2.41 -9.86 8.20
CA GLU A 114 3.55 -9.96 7.28
C GLU A 114 3.38 -9.06 6.03
N ARG A 115 3.14 -7.76 6.24
CA ARG A 115 2.77 -6.78 5.19
C ARG A 115 3.70 -6.79 3.97
N LYS A 116 5.02 -6.89 4.18
CA LYS A 116 6.02 -6.93 3.11
C LYS A 116 5.90 -8.17 2.21
N LYS A 117 5.59 -9.34 2.78
CA LYS A 117 5.45 -10.58 2.01
C LYS A 117 4.17 -10.54 1.17
N TRP A 118 3.07 -10.08 1.76
CA TRP A 118 1.80 -9.92 1.03
C TRP A 118 1.90 -8.90 -0.10
N HIS A 119 2.63 -7.79 0.12
CA HIS A 119 2.92 -6.84 -0.94
C HIS A 119 3.70 -7.47 -2.11
N PHE A 120 4.71 -8.30 -1.80
CA PHE A 120 5.47 -9.02 -2.81
C PHE A 120 4.59 -10.00 -3.60
N TYR A 121 3.77 -10.81 -2.92
CA TYR A 121 2.85 -11.74 -3.60
C TYR A 121 1.85 -11.02 -4.52
N GLY A 122 1.25 -9.92 -4.04
CA GLY A 122 0.36 -9.11 -4.86
C GLY A 122 1.09 -8.51 -6.07
N SER A 123 2.32 -8.03 -5.89
CA SER A 123 3.12 -7.45 -6.97
C SER A 123 3.44 -8.48 -8.05
N VAL A 124 3.78 -9.71 -7.67
CA VAL A 124 4.01 -10.81 -8.61
C VAL A 124 2.73 -11.14 -9.38
N LEU A 125 1.58 -11.21 -8.71
CA LEU A 125 0.29 -11.44 -9.37
C LEU A 125 -0.04 -10.36 -10.40
N VAL A 126 0.20 -9.08 -10.06
CA VAL A 126 -0.01 -7.94 -10.96
C VAL A 126 0.93 -8.00 -12.16
N VAL A 127 2.23 -8.24 -11.96
CA VAL A 127 3.23 -8.28 -13.03
C VAL A 127 2.95 -9.41 -14.03
N VAL A 128 2.44 -10.56 -13.56
CA VAL A 128 2.12 -11.69 -14.43
C VAL A 128 0.79 -11.50 -15.16
N SER A 129 -0.24 -11.02 -14.46
CA SER A 129 -1.59 -10.89 -15.04
C SER A 129 -1.77 -9.67 -15.93
N PHE A 130 -1.09 -8.56 -15.65
CA PHE A 130 -1.26 -7.32 -16.39
C PHE A 130 -0.89 -7.42 -17.88
N PRO A 131 0.25 -8.02 -18.28
CA PRO A 131 0.54 -8.24 -19.70
C PRO A 131 -0.48 -9.17 -20.39
N MET A 132 -1.04 -10.13 -19.65
CA MET A 132 -2.06 -11.05 -20.19
C MET A 132 -3.35 -10.32 -20.58
N ILE A 133 -3.71 -9.24 -19.89
CA ILE A 133 -4.89 -8.41 -20.23
C ILE A 133 -4.73 -7.72 -21.59
N PHE A 134 -3.50 -7.36 -21.98
CA PHE A 134 -3.23 -6.66 -23.24
C PHE A 134 -2.68 -7.58 -24.34
N THR A 135 -2.62 -8.89 -24.09
CA THR A 135 -2.21 -9.87 -25.10
C THR A 135 -3.41 -10.26 -25.95
N SER A 136 -3.34 -10.01 -27.26
CA SER A 136 -4.36 -10.42 -28.21
C SER A 136 -4.28 -11.92 -28.47
N CYS A 137 -5.13 -12.71 -27.81
CA CYS A 137 -5.25 -14.13 -28.10
C CYS A 137 -6.29 -14.39 -29.20
N SER A 138 -5.98 -13.96 -30.44
CA SER A 138 -6.78 -14.27 -31.62
C SER A 138 -6.72 -15.75 -32.03
N ALA A 139 -5.83 -16.52 -31.41
CA ALA A 139 -5.62 -17.95 -31.66
C ALA A 139 -6.61 -18.87 -30.91
N LEU A 140 -7.35 -18.36 -29.93
CA LEU A 140 -8.39 -19.11 -29.22
C LEU A 140 -9.67 -19.08 -30.07
N GLY A 141 -9.88 -20.12 -30.88
CA GLY A 141 -10.88 -20.16 -31.96
C GLY A 141 -12.36 -19.93 -31.60
N THR A 142 -12.74 -19.71 -30.32
CA THR A 142 -14.14 -19.38 -29.96
C THR A 142 -14.24 -18.10 -29.11
N PRO A 143 -15.23 -17.21 -29.39
CA PRO A 143 -15.41 -15.94 -28.67
C PRO A 143 -15.61 -16.08 -27.16
N TRP A 144 -16.27 -17.15 -26.72
CA TRP A 144 -16.53 -17.43 -25.30
C TRP A 144 -15.27 -17.83 -24.54
N MET A 145 -14.37 -18.60 -25.17
CA MET A 145 -13.08 -18.94 -24.58
C MET A 145 -12.22 -17.69 -24.41
N GLN A 146 -12.16 -16.84 -25.43
CA GLN A 146 -11.46 -15.56 -25.35
C GLN A 146 -12.01 -14.69 -24.22
N ALA A 147 -13.34 -14.57 -24.10
CA ALA A 147 -13.98 -13.82 -23.02
C ALA A 147 -13.64 -14.38 -21.63
N SER A 148 -13.59 -15.71 -21.47
CA SER A 148 -13.25 -16.34 -20.20
C SER A 148 -11.80 -16.10 -19.77
N VAL A 149 -10.86 -16.10 -20.72
CA VAL A 149 -9.44 -15.80 -20.46
C VAL A 149 -9.28 -14.35 -20.03
N PHE A 150 -9.97 -13.40 -20.69
CA PHE A 150 -9.97 -12.00 -20.26
C PHE A 150 -10.59 -11.83 -18.86
N ALA A 151 -11.73 -12.48 -18.59
CA ALA A 151 -12.37 -12.44 -17.27
C ALA A 151 -11.42 -12.95 -16.18
N MET A 152 -10.77 -14.11 -16.41
CA MET A 152 -9.80 -14.67 -15.47
C MET A 152 -8.59 -13.74 -15.26
N ALA A 153 -8.01 -13.21 -16.34
CA ALA A 153 -6.87 -12.31 -16.26
C ALA A 153 -7.21 -11.05 -15.46
N ILE A 154 -8.37 -10.45 -15.74
CA ILE A 154 -8.91 -9.29 -15.00
C ILE A 154 -9.13 -9.64 -13.53
N THR A 155 -9.76 -10.78 -13.22
CA THR A 155 -9.99 -11.19 -11.82
C THR A 155 -8.67 -11.35 -11.07
N ILE A 156 -7.68 -12.05 -11.63
CA ILE A 156 -6.37 -12.25 -11.00
C ILE A 156 -5.66 -10.91 -10.79
N PHE A 157 -5.72 -10.03 -11.79
CA PHE A 157 -5.14 -8.69 -11.71
C PHE A 157 -5.77 -7.87 -10.58
N GLN A 158 -7.09 -7.84 -10.46
CA GLN A 158 -7.79 -7.08 -9.42
C GLN A 158 -7.56 -7.65 -8.01
N ILE A 159 -7.45 -8.97 -7.87
CA ILE A 159 -7.04 -9.60 -6.59
C ILE A 159 -5.63 -9.15 -6.20
N GLY A 160 -4.69 -9.19 -7.15
CA GLY A 160 -3.33 -8.73 -6.94
C GLY A 160 -3.28 -7.24 -6.59
N TRP A 161 -4.05 -6.42 -7.31
CA TRP A 161 -4.14 -4.98 -7.11
C TRP A 161 -4.65 -4.62 -5.71
N ALA A 162 -5.77 -5.20 -5.27
CA ALA A 162 -6.31 -5.00 -3.93
C ALA A 162 -5.27 -5.34 -2.84
N LEU A 163 -4.57 -6.47 -2.99
CA LEU A 163 -3.55 -6.90 -2.05
C LEU A 163 -2.34 -5.95 -2.01
N VAL A 164 -1.84 -5.51 -3.17
CA VAL A 164 -0.74 -4.53 -3.27
C VAL A 164 -1.14 -3.21 -2.62
N GLN A 165 -2.34 -2.71 -2.92
CA GLN A 165 -2.80 -1.42 -2.45
C GLN A 165 -2.96 -1.37 -0.93
N ILE A 166 -3.64 -2.37 -0.34
CA ILE A 166 -3.83 -2.43 1.12
C ILE A 166 -2.51 -2.67 1.85
N SER A 167 -1.65 -3.56 1.33
CA SER A 167 -0.33 -3.78 1.93
C SER A 167 0.58 -2.58 1.86
N HIS A 168 0.58 -1.85 0.75
CA HIS A 168 1.34 -0.63 0.60
C HIS A 168 0.88 0.46 1.58
N LEU A 169 -0.43 0.72 1.66
CA LEU A 169 -1.01 1.70 2.58
C LEU A 169 -0.72 1.37 4.05
N SER A 170 -0.83 0.11 4.43
CA SER A 170 -0.55 -0.32 5.81
C SER A 170 0.93 -0.16 6.18
N MET A 171 1.85 -0.45 5.24
CA MET A 171 3.29 -0.26 5.46
C MET A 171 3.64 1.22 5.66
N LEU A 172 3.01 2.13 4.91
CA LEU A 172 3.21 3.57 5.08
C LEU A 172 2.83 4.06 6.49
N THR A 173 1.78 3.51 7.09
CA THR A 173 1.36 3.87 8.46
C THR A 173 2.28 3.34 9.56
N GLU A 174 3.00 2.25 9.30
CA GLU A 174 4.00 1.71 10.24
C GLU A 174 5.33 2.45 10.19
N LEU A 175 5.71 2.98 9.02
CA LEU A 175 6.98 3.67 8.82
C LEU A 175 7.07 5.00 9.59
N THR A 176 5.95 5.73 9.74
CA THR A 176 5.97 6.94 10.57
C THR A 176 4.64 7.24 11.27
N PRO A 177 4.64 7.40 12.61
CA PRO A 177 3.46 7.86 13.35
C PRO A 177 3.13 9.34 13.09
N LEU A 178 4.13 10.15 12.70
CA LEU A 178 3.99 11.58 12.43
C LEU A 178 3.29 11.87 11.08
N PRO A 179 2.19 12.64 11.06
CA PRO A 179 1.46 12.98 9.83
C PRO A 179 2.28 13.76 8.79
N GLU A 180 3.20 14.64 9.23
CA GLU A 180 4.01 15.48 8.34
C GLU A 180 5.04 14.67 7.52
N GLU A 181 5.66 13.68 8.13
CA GLU A 181 6.57 12.76 7.42
C GLU A 181 5.80 11.82 6.46
N ARG A 182 4.59 11.40 6.83
CA ARG A 182 3.70 10.67 5.92
C ARG A 182 3.31 11.50 4.69
N ALA A 183 3.03 12.79 4.88
CA ALA A 183 2.75 13.71 3.78
C ALA A 183 3.98 13.90 2.88
N THR A 184 5.18 13.99 3.46
CA THR A 184 6.43 14.15 2.72
C THR A 184 6.80 12.89 1.92
N LEU A 185 6.60 11.69 2.48
CA LEU A 185 6.80 10.42 1.77
C LEU A 185 5.78 10.20 0.65
N THR A 186 4.53 10.63 0.85
CA THR A 186 3.51 10.61 -0.19
C THR A 186 3.80 11.64 -1.28
N ALA A 187 4.48 12.75 -0.96
CA ALA A 187 4.85 13.77 -1.94
C ALA A 187 6.02 13.37 -2.86
N TYR A 188 6.76 12.30 -2.53
CA TYR A 188 7.76 11.70 -3.43
C TYR A 188 7.17 10.68 -4.42
N ARG A 189 5.88 10.36 -4.28
CA ARG A 189 5.08 9.65 -5.28
C ARG A 189 4.89 10.53 -6.51
#